data_AF-A0A314L4A9-F1
#
_entry.id   AF-A0A314L4A9-F1
#
_cell.length_a   1.000
_cell.length_b   1.000
_cell.length_c   1.000
_cell.angle_alpha   90.00
_cell.angle_beta   90.00
_cell.angle_gamma   90.00
#
_symmetry.space_group_name_H-M   'P 1'
#
loop_
_entity.id
_entity.type
_entity.pdbx_description
1 polymer ?
#
loop_
_entity_poly.entity_id
_entity_poly.type
_entity_poly.pdbx_seq_one_letter_code
_entity_poly.pdbx_strand_id
1 'polypeptide(L)'
;RWDKFERLMKKANEELYPRYKKFSKLSFLLHMYRTKCMLKWSNKFFNAFLGLLKDALHKGEKLSPSFYETKKIVEGLGLKYEKIHACPNDCM
;
A
#
# COMPACT_ATOMS: atom_id res chain seq x y z
N ARG A 1 -12.63 -1.22 -19.37
CA ARG A 1 -12.21 -2.22 -18.34
C ARG A 1 -10.69 -2.25 -18.21
N TRP A 2 -9.96 -2.23 -19.34
CA TRP A 2 -8.51 -2.14 -19.42
C TRP A 2 -7.95 -0.74 -19.08
N ASP A 3 -8.61 0.33 -19.52
CA ASP A 3 -8.14 1.71 -19.30
C ASP A 3 -8.02 2.10 -17.82
N LYS A 4 -8.88 1.51 -16.98
CA LYS A 4 -8.83 1.70 -15.51
C LYS A 4 -7.64 0.97 -14.90
N PHE A 5 -7.38 -0.26 -15.34
CA PHE A 5 -6.25 -1.06 -14.88
C PHE A 5 -4.92 -0.42 -15.32
N GLU A 6 -4.80 -0.03 -16.58
CA GLU A 6 -3.61 0.65 -17.11
C GLU A 6 -3.33 1.97 -16.39
N ARG A 7 -4.36 2.78 -16.12
CA ARG A 7 -4.21 4.00 -15.31
C ARG A 7 -3.74 3.71 -13.90
N LEU A 8 -4.25 2.65 -13.26
CA LEU A 8 -3.81 2.24 -11.92
C LEU A 8 -2.36 1.75 -11.95
N MET A 9 -1.99 0.92 -12.94
CA MET A 9 -0.62 0.44 -13.14
C MET A 9 0.36 1.59 -13.39
N LYS A 10 0.00 2.56 -14.25
CA LYS A 10 0.83 3.75 -14.48
C LYS A 10 1.07 4.51 -13.19
N LYS A 11 0.01 4.81 -12.43
CA LYS A 11 0.11 5.51 -11.13
C LYS A 11 0.90 4.73 -10.09
N ALA A 12 0.79 3.41 -10.10
CA ALA A 12 1.43 2.54 -9.13
C ALA A 12 2.91 2.32 -9.46
N ASN A 13 3.29 2.34 -10.74
CA ASN A 13 4.69 2.24 -11.19
C ASN A 13 5.46 3.56 -11.10
N GLU A 14 4.82 4.67 -10.71
CA GLU A 14 5.54 5.90 -10.45
C GLU A 14 6.57 5.74 -9.32
N GLU A 15 7.64 6.52 -9.40
CA GLU A 15 8.62 6.65 -8.32
C GLU A 15 7.93 7.10 -7.02
N LEU A 16 8.43 6.60 -5.89
CA LEU A 16 7.91 6.95 -4.56
C LEU A 16 8.03 8.46 -4.27
N TYR A 17 9.17 9.02 -4.67
CA TYR A 17 9.51 10.43 -4.68
C TYR A 17 10.59 10.65 -5.76
N PRO A 18 10.87 11.89 -6.19
CA PRO A 18 11.73 12.13 -7.35
C PRO A 18 13.12 11.51 -7.21
N ARG A 19 13.59 10.86 -8.28
CA ARG A 19 14.92 10.21 -8.38
C ARG A 19 15.08 8.96 -7.50
N TYR A 20 14.01 8.46 -6.89
CA TYR A 20 14.07 7.22 -6.12
C TYR A 20 13.81 5.99 -6.99
N LYS A 21 14.86 5.21 -7.23
CA LYS A 21 14.79 4.04 -8.15
C LYS A 21 14.71 2.69 -7.46
N LYS A 22 14.82 2.63 -6.11
CA LYS A 22 14.88 1.36 -5.37
C LYS A 22 13.51 0.74 -5.12
N PHE A 23 12.48 1.56 -4.87
CA PHE A 23 11.09 1.09 -4.79
C PHE A 23 10.16 1.93 -5.67
N SER A 24 9.30 1.24 -6.43
CA SER A 24 8.12 1.87 -7.00
C SER A 24 7.09 2.15 -5.91
N LYS A 25 6.19 3.11 -6.16
CA LYS A 25 5.05 3.37 -5.28
C LYS A 25 4.24 2.11 -5.01
N LEU A 26 4.02 1.26 -6.01
CA LEU A 26 3.28 -0.01 -5.87
C LEU A 26 3.97 -0.95 -4.88
N SER A 27 5.27 -1.18 -5.07
CA SER A 27 6.03 -2.09 -4.21
C SER A 27 5.97 -1.63 -2.75
N PHE A 28 6.15 -0.33 -2.51
CA PHE A 28 6.06 0.25 -1.18
C PHE A 28 4.66 0.08 -0.55
N LEU A 29 3.61 0.42 -1.29
CA LEU A 29 2.22 0.27 -0.83
C LEU A 29 1.86 -1.19 -0.55
N LEU A 30 2.34 -2.13 -1.37
CA LEU A 30 2.10 -3.56 -1.20
C LEU A 30 2.81 -4.10 0.05
N HIS A 31 4.07 -3.70 0.27
CA HIS A 31 4.81 -4.04 1.49
C HIS A 31 4.10 -3.48 2.74
N MET A 32 3.69 -2.21 2.72
CA MET A 32 2.93 -1.62 3.83
C MET A 32 1.60 -2.35 4.09
N TYR A 33 0.86 -2.66 3.03
CA TYR A 33 -0.42 -3.37 3.13
C TYR A 33 -0.22 -4.77 3.74
N ARG A 34 0.78 -5.51 3.26
CA ARG A 34 1.15 -6.82 3.82
C ARG A 34 1.53 -6.72 5.29
N THR A 35 2.41 -5.79 5.65
CA THR A 35 2.84 -5.58 7.03
C THR A 35 1.67 -5.25 7.95
N LYS A 36 0.75 -4.38 7.50
CA LYS A 36 -0.48 -4.08 8.22
C LYS A 36 -1.30 -5.34 8.51
N CYS A 37 -1.49 -6.18 7.49
CA CYS A 37 -2.27 -7.41 7.62
C CYS A 37 -1.60 -8.42 8.56
N MET A 38 -0.28 -8.62 8.42
CA MET A 38 0.50 -9.54 9.25
C MET A 38 0.56 -9.08 10.71
N LEU A 39 0.85 -7.80 10.96
CA LEU A 39 0.99 -7.23 12.30
C LEU A 39 -0.34 -6.72 12.88
N LYS A 40 -1.46 -6.98 12.19
CA LYS A 40 -2.83 -6.56 12.58
C LYS A 40 -2.92 -5.08 12.96
N TRP A 41 -2.17 -4.21 12.30
CA TRP A 41 -2.20 -2.77 12.56
C TRP A 41 -3.61 -2.22 12.37
N SER A 42 -4.06 -1.38 13.29
CA SER A 42 -5.32 -0.66 13.13
C SER A 42 -5.25 0.28 11.91
N ASN A 43 -6.40 0.63 11.34
CA ASN A 43 -6.44 1.64 10.26
C ASN A 43 -5.93 2.99 10.77
N LYS A 44 -6.19 3.32 12.04
CA LYS A 44 -5.72 4.53 12.71
C LYS A 44 -4.19 4.58 12.76
N PHE A 45 -3.54 3.50 13.22
CA PHE A 45 -2.08 3.42 13.26
C PHE A 45 -1.47 3.54 11.86
N PHE A 46 -2.03 2.81 10.89
CA PHE A 46 -1.53 2.88 9.51
C PHE A 46 -1.57 4.30 8.95
N ASN A 47 -2.68 5.01 9.12
CA ASN A 47 -2.82 6.38 8.63
C ASN A 47 -1.86 7.34 9.35
N ALA A 48 -1.69 7.20 10.67
CA ALA A 48 -0.75 8.03 11.43
C ALA A 48 0.71 7.79 11.00
N PHE A 49 1.12 6.53 10.87
CA PHE A 49 2.45 6.16 10.39
C PHE A 49 2.70 6.66 8.96
N LEU A 50 1.68 6.59 8.10
CA LEU A 50 1.78 7.10 6.74
C LEU A 50 1.92 8.63 6.72
N GLY A 51 1.25 9.35 7.62
CA GLY A 51 1.48 10.79 7.83
C GLY A 51 2.92 11.11 8.23
N LEU A 52 3.45 10.40 9.23
CA LEU A 52 4.85 10.57 9.65
C LEU A 52 5.84 10.31 8.51
N LEU A 53 5.59 9.30 7.67
CA LEU A 53 6.42 9.02 6.51
C LEU A 53 6.37 10.16 5.48
N LYS A 54 5.20 10.76 5.25
CA LYS A 54 5.09 11.90 4.34
C LYS A 54 5.87 13.11 4.83
N ASP A 55 5.84 13.36 6.14
CA ASP A 55 6.58 14.45 6.76
C ASP A 55 8.10 14.18 6.75
N ALA A 56 8.51 12.93 6.89
CA ALA A 56 9.93 12.52 6.85
C ALA A 56 10.50 12.47 5.42
N LEU A 57 9.66 12.25 4.40
CA LEU A 57 10.08 12.19 3.01
C LEU A 57 10.21 13.59 2.39
N HIS A 58 11.05 13.70 1.37
CA HIS A 58 11.30 14.97 0.70
C HIS A 58 10.09 15.45 -0.10
N LYS A 59 10.06 16.77 -0.37
CA LYS A 59 9.03 17.44 -1.18
C LYS A 59 8.87 16.74 -2.54
N GLY A 60 7.63 16.35 -2.87
CA GLY A 60 7.31 15.60 -4.09
C GLY A 60 7.02 14.11 -3.88
N GLU A 61 6.88 13.65 -2.63
CA GLU A 61 6.40 12.32 -2.29
C GLU A 61 5.04 12.02 -2.95
N LYS A 62 4.82 10.75 -3.34
CA LYS A 62 3.62 10.31 -4.08
C LYS A 62 2.81 9.25 -3.35
N LEU A 63 3.01 9.06 -2.05
CA LEU A 63 2.27 8.12 -1.21
C LEU A 63 0.77 8.39 -1.23
N SER A 64 0.01 7.31 -1.13
CA SER A 64 -1.45 7.36 -1.02
C SER A 64 -1.90 8.17 0.21
N PRO A 65 -3.06 8.84 0.21
CA PRO A 65 -3.52 9.63 1.35
C PRO A 65 -3.83 8.81 2.61
N SER A 66 -4.18 7.54 2.45
CA SER A 66 -4.71 6.71 3.53
C SER A 66 -4.62 5.22 3.23
N PHE A 67 -4.92 4.40 4.23
CA PHE A 67 -5.14 2.97 4.04
C PHE A 67 -6.23 2.67 3.02
N TYR A 68 -7.34 3.42 3.02
CA TYR A 68 -8.46 3.17 2.11
C TYR A 68 -8.05 3.37 0.65
N GLU A 69 -7.35 4.46 0.34
CA GLU A 69 -6.84 4.70 -1.01
C GLU A 69 -5.76 3.68 -1.42
N THR A 70 -4.91 3.29 -0.48
CA THR A 70 -3.95 2.20 -0.68
C THR A 70 -4.65 0.90 -1.03
N LYS A 71 -5.65 0.50 -0.24
CA LYS A 71 -6.47 -0.69 -0.44
C LYS A 71 -7.15 -0.66 -1.81
N LYS A 72 -7.73 0.49 -2.19
CA LYS A 72 -8.41 0.66 -3.48
C LYS A 72 -7.47 0.50 -4.69
N ILE A 73 -6.21 0.96 -4.59
CA ILE A 73 -5.21 0.73 -5.63
C ILE A 73 -4.85 -0.76 -5.71
N VAL A 74 -4.54 -1.37 -4.57
CA VAL A 74 -4.16 -2.79 -4.48
C VAL A 74 -5.28 -3.71 -4.98
N GLU A 75 -6.51 -3.52 -4.50
CA GLU A 75 -7.68 -4.29 -4.94
C GLU A 75 -8.08 -3.97 -6.38
N GLY A 76 -7.92 -2.73 -6.82
CA GLY A 76 -8.17 -2.32 -8.20
C GLY A 76 -7.21 -2.94 -9.22
N LEU A 77 -6.04 -3.41 -8.75
CA LEU A 77 -5.08 -4.20 -9.51
C LEU A 77 -5.31 -5.71 -9.40
N GLY A 78 -6.37 -6.15 -8.71
CA GLY A 78 -6.67 -7.58 -8.50
C GLY A 78 -5.85 -8.23 -7.39
N LEU A 79 -5.00 -7.47 -6.68
CA LEU A 79 -4.14 -7.98 -5.60
C LEU A 79 -4.88 -8.02 -4.25
N LYS A 80 -6.14 -8.47 -4.27
CA LYS A 80 -6.96 -8.52 -3.07
C LYS A 80 -6.30 -9.44 -2.05
N TYR A 81 -6.08 -8.92 -0.84
CA TYR A 81 -5.54 -9.72 0.24
C TYR A 81 -6.70 -10.44 0.92
N GLU A 82 -6.81 -11.73 0.68
CA GLU A 82 -7.72 -12.57 1.44
C GLU A 82 -7.04 -12.95 2.75
N LYS A 83 -7.72 -12.65 3.86
CA LYS A 83 -7.34 -13.23 5.14
C LYS A 83 -7.68 -14.71 5.04
N ILE A 84 -6.67 -15.55 4.79
CA ILE A 84 -6.79 -16.96 5.09
C ILE A 84 -6.99 -17.02 6.60
N HIS A 85 -8.17 -17.46 7.02
CA HIS A 85 -8.45 -17.63 8.43
C HIS A 85 -7.50 -18.73 8.91
N ALA A 86 -6.38 -18.35 9.52
CA ALA A 86 -5.62 -19.29 10.31
C ALA A 86 -6.60 -19.89 11.32
N CYS A 87 -6.45 -21.19 11.57
CA CYS A 87 -7.25 -21.94 12.53
C CYS A 87 -7.49 -21.08 13.79
N PRO A 88 -8.70 -21.07 14.37
CA PRO A 88 -8.96 -20.36 15.63
C PRO A 88 -7.93 -20.63 16.73
N ASN A 89 -7.26 -21.80 16.66
CA ASN A 89 -6.25 -22.28 17.59
C ASN A 89 -4.79 -22.16 17.08
N ASP A 90 -4.53 -21.46 15.97
CA ASP A 90 -3.15 -21.29 15.45
C ASP A 90 -2.41 -22.63 15.23
N CYS A 91 -3.14 -23.66 14.77
CA CYS A 91 -2.54 -24.99 14.56
C CYS A 91 -1.45 -24.92 13.47
N MET A 92 -0.19 -25.16 13.87
CA MET A 92 0.91 -25.59 13.01
C MET A 92 0.78 -27.07 12.65
#